data_AF-A0A966ILR5-F1
#
_entry.id   AF-A0A966ILR5-F1
#
_cell.length_a   1.000
_cell.length_b   1.000
_cell.length_c   1.000
_cell.angle_alpha   90.00
_cell.angle_beta   90.00
_cell.angle_gamma   90.00
#
_symmetry.space_group_name_H-M   'P 1'
#
loop_
_entity.id
_entity.type
_entity.pdbx_description
1 polymer ?
#
loop_
_entity_poly.entity_id
_entity_poly.type
_entity_poly.pdbx_seq_one_letter_code
_entity_poly.pdbx_strand_id
1 'polypeptide(L)'
;MALFAGALIVLAVIFGPSLWVKFVMSRYSSQLPEISGTGGELAKHLIERFSLKDVKVEITEQGDHYDPIEKKVRLVREHYESKSLTAIAIAAHEVGHAIQD
;
A
#
# COMPACT_ATOMS: atom_id res chain seq x y z
N MET A 1 11.69 -35.75 14.84
CA MET A 1 10.82 -35.48 13.66
C MET A 1 9.60 -34.62 14.01
N ALA A 2 8.77 -35.00 14.99
CA ALA A 2 7.56 -34.23 15.34
C ALA A 2 7.85 -32.77 15.78
N LEU A 3 8.86 -32.53 16.60
CA LEU A 3 9.26 -31.17 17.01
C LEU A 3 9.76 -30.31 15.84
N PHE A 4 10.44 -30.92 14.88
CA PHE A 4 10.94 -30.22 13.69
C PHE A 4 9.79 -29.85 12.74
N ALA A 5 8.85 -30.78 12.51
CA ALA A 5 7.63 -30.50 11.75
C ALA A 5 6.77 -29.42 12.42
N GLY A 6 6.63 -29.47 13.75
CA GLY A 6 5.95 -28.43 14.52
C GLY A 6 6.60 -27.05 14.37
N ALA A 7 7.93 -26.98 14.48
CA ALA A 7 8.66 -25.72 14.28
C ALA A 7 8.47 -25.14 12.86
N LEU A 8 8.48 -25.99 11.82
CA LEU A 8 8.22 -25.55 10.44
C LEU A 8 6.80 -25.00 10.26
N ILE A 9 5.80 -25.61 10.90
CA ILE A 9 4.41 -25.12 10.85
C ILE A 9 4.32 -23.74 11.52
N VAL A 10 4.93 -23.57 12.70
CA VAL A 10 4.94 -22.27 13.39
C VAL A 10 5.61 -21.19 12.54
N LEU A 11 6.74 -21.50 11.91
CA LEU A 11 7.41 -20.58 10.99
C LEU A 11 6.52 -20.24 9.78
N ALA A 12 5.86 -21.24 9.20
CA ALA A 12 4.95 -21.02 8.06
C ALA A 12 3.76 -20.12 8.43
N VAL A 13 3.20 -20.25 9.63
CA VAL A 13 2.10 -19.39 10.09
C VAL A 13 2.58 -17.95 10.33
N ILE A 14 3.77 -17.77 10.89
CA ILE A 14 4.34 -16.44 11.17
C ILE A 14 4.71 -15.71 9.86
N PHE A 15 5.42 -16.36 8.95
CA PHE A 15 5.99 -15.69 7.76
C PHE A 15 5.14 -15.85 6.50
N GLY A 16 4.32 -16.90 6.42
CA GLY A 16 3.50 -17.22 5.24
C GLY A 16 2.61 -16.08 4.78
N PRO A 17 1.83 -15.42 5.66
CA PRO A 17 0.98 -14.30 5.28
C PRO A 17 1.77 -13.14 4.65
N SER A 18 2.92 -12.77 5.23
CA SER A 18 3.76 -11.70 4.69
C SER A 18 4.33 -12.04 3.32
N LEU A 19 4.74 -13.29 3.10
CA LEU A 19 5.19 -13.77 1.80
C LEU A 19 4.05 -13.76 0.77
N TRP A 20 2.85 -14.15 1.19
CA TRP A 20 1.66 -14.13 0.33
C TRP A 20 1.29 -12.72 -0.11
N VAL A 21 1.26 -11.74 0.81
CA VAL A 21 0.99 -10.34 0.46
C VAL A 21 2.03 -9.83 -0.54
N LYS A 22 3.32 -10.06 -0.31
CA LYS A 22 4.38 -9.68 -1.26
C LYS A 22 4.18 -10.31 -2.64
N PHE A 23 3.83 -11.59 -2.69
CA PHE A 23 3.55 -12.29 -3.94
C PHE A 23 2.35 -11.69 -4.69
N VAL A 24 1.24 -11.43 -3.99
CA VAL A 24 0.03 -10.85 -4.59
C VAL A 24 0.32 -9.43 -5.09
N MET A 25 0.93 -8.58 -4.28
CA MET A 25 1.29 -7.21 -4.69
C MET A 25 2.22 -7.21 -5.90
N SER A 26 3.19 -8.13 -5.95
CA SER A 26 4.07 -8.29 -7.12
C SER A 26 3.33 -8.81 -8.36
N ARG A 27 2.34 -9.70 -8.20
CA ARG A 27 1.55 -10.25 -9.32
C ARG A 27 0.69 -9.19 -9.99
N TYR A 28 0.23 -8.20 -9.23
CA TYR A 28 -0.71 -7.18 -9.68
C TYR A 28 -0.12 -5.78 -9.81
N SER A 29 1.21 -5.67 -9.84
CA SER A 29 1.94 -4.39 -9.96
C SER A 29 2.03 -3.86 -11.39
N SER A 30 1.79 -4.71 -12.40
CA SER A 30 1.83 -4.30 -13.81
C SER A 30 0.75 -3.28 -14.16
N GLN A 31 1.07 -2.38 -15.10
CA GLN A 31 0.11 -1.39 -15.57
C GLN A 31 -1.09 -2.04 -16.27
N LEU A 32 -2.28 -1.55 -15.95
CA LEU A 32 -3.56 -1.96 -16.49
C LEU A 32 -4.25 -0.72 -17.08
N PRO A 33 -4.33 -0.60 -18.42
CA PRO A 33 -4.89 0.57 -19.09
C PRO A 33 -6.35 0.88 -18.72
N GLU A 34 -7.10 -0.13 -18.28
CA GLU A 34 -8.51 -0.01 -17.87
C GLU A 34 -8.69 0.71 -16.53
N ILE A 35 -7.65 0.81 -15.69
CA ILE A 35 -7.71 1.56 -14.44
C ILE A 35 -7.72 3.06 -14.77
N SER A 36 -8.72 3.78 -14.25
CA SER A 36 -8.97 5.17 -14.62
C SER A 36 -7.82 6.12 -14.24
N GLY A 37 -7.14 5.88 -13.12
CA GLY A 37 -6.07 6.75 -12.62
C GLY A 37 -4.93 6.00 -11.91
N THR A 38 -3.90 6.74 -11.51
CA THR A 38 -2.75 6.22 -10.77
C THR A 38 -3.03 6.13 -9.27
N GLY A 39 -2.13 5.49 -8.51
CA GLY A 39 -2.21 5.50 -7.04
C GLY A 39 -2.17 6.92 -6.47
N GLY A 40 -1.32 7.79 -7.00
CA GLY A 40 -1.24 9.19 -6.59
C GLY A 40 -2.52 9.98 -6.88
N GLU A 41 -3.17 9.74 -8.02
CA GLU A 41 -4.46 10.36 -8.36
C GLU A 41 -5.57 9.88 -7.44
N LEU A 42 -5.62 8.57 -7.14
CA LEU A 42 -6.57 8.03 -6.17
C LEU A 42 -6.35 8.63 -4.78
N ALA A 43 -5.10 8.71 -4.32
CA ALA A 43 -4.81 9.25 -2.98
C ALA A 43 -5.33 10.68 -2.83
N LYS A 44 -5.07 11.54 -3.83
CA LYS A 44 -5.59 12.92 -3.87
C LYS A 44 -7.11 12.95 -3.91
N HIS A 45 -7.72 12.12 -4.77
CA HIS A 45 -9.17 12.03 -4.86
C HIS A 45 -9.82 11.65 -3.53
N LEU A 46 -9.26 10.68 -2.80
CA LEU A 46 -9.79 10.26 -1.50
C LEU A 46 -9.59 11.34 -0.43
N ILE A 47 -8.43 12.00 -0.37
CA ILE A 47 -8.17 13.12 0.55
C ILE A 47 -9.20 14.24 0.35
N GLU A 48 -9.46 14.63 -0.90
CA GLU A 48 -10.46 15.63 -1.23
C GLU A 48 -11.87 15.15 -0.87
N ARG A 49 -12.22 13.92 -1.24
CA ARG A 49 -13.54 13.32 -0.98
C ARG A 49 -13.87 13.24 0.50
N PHE A 50 -12.88 12.92 1.34
CA PHE A 50 -13.05 12.83 2.80
C PHE A 50 -12.71 14.14 3.54
N SER A 51 -12.44 15.23 2.80
CA SER A 51 -12.17 16.56 3.37
C SER A 51 -11.04 16.57 4.40
N LEU A 52 -9.95 15.82 4.15
CA LEU A 52 -8.77 15.78 5.02
C LEU A 52 -7.93 17.06 4.82
N LYS A 53 -8.27 18.13 5.54
CA LYS A 53 -7.86 19.53 5.24
C LYS A 53 -6.35 19.80 5.28
N ASP A 54 -5.56 18.95 5.92
CA ASP A 54 -4.11 19.14 6.08
C ASP A 54 -3.29 18.00 5.48
N VAL A 55 -3.93 16.97 4.93
CA VAL A 55 -3.25 15.82 4.38
C VAL A 55 -2.79 16.09 2.94
N LYS A 56 -1.51 15.86 2.66
CA LYS A 56 -0.94 15.98 1.30
C LYS A 56 -0.46 14.64 0.77
N VAL A 57 -0.28 14.54 -0.55
CA VAL A 57 0.33 13.37 -1.20
C VAL A 57 1.67 13.77 -1.81
N GLU A 58 2.73 13.00 -1.55
CA GLU A 58 4.05 13.20 -2.15
C GLU A 58 4.73 11.89 -2.54
N ILE A 59 5.78 11.98 -3.37
CA ILE A 59 6.61 10.85 -3.75
C ILE A 59 7.71 10.66 -2.70
N THR A 60 8.05 9.41 -2.38
CA THR A 60 9.15 9.06 -1.46
C THR A 60 10.02 7.93 -2.00
N GLU A 61 11.21 7.79 -1.42
CA GLU A 61 12.14 6.68 -1.66
C GLU A 61 12.11 5.64 -0.52
N GLN A 62 11.34 5.90 0.56
CA GLN A 62 11.37 5.14 1.83
C GLN A 62 10.20 4.17 1.98
N GLY A 63 9.66 3.67 0.87
CA GLY A 63 8.45 2.85 0.88
C GLY A 63 7.17 3.66 1.11
N ASP A 64 6.03 3.09 0.73
CA ASP A 64 4.73 3.74 0.93
C ASP A 64 4.37 3.78 2.41
N HIS A 65 3.94 4.95 2.88
CA HIS A 65 3.47 5.15 4.25
C HIS A 65 2.70 6.47 4.40
N TYR A 66 1.80 6.52 5.35
CA TYR A 66 1.30 7.76 5.92
C TYR A 66 2.21 8.28 7.06
N ASP A 67 2.53 9.57 7.03
CA ASP A 67 3.21 10.31 8.10
C ASP A 67 2.19 11.09 8.94
N PRO A 68 1.90 10.67 10.18
CA PRO A 68 0.92 11.34 11.05
C PRO A 68 1.44 12.64 11.67
N ILE A 69 2.76 12.89 11.63
CA ILE A 69 3.38 14.12 12.15
C ILE A 69 3.29 15.21 11.09
N GLU A 70 3.74 14.92 9.87
CA GLU A 70 3.70 15.88 8.75
C GLU A 70 2.34 15.91 8.02
N LYS A 71 1.43 14.98 8.35
CA LYS A 71 0.13 14.77 7.69
C LYS A 71 0.33 14.54 6.18
N LYS A 72 1.10 13.52 5.81
CA LYS A 72 1.41 13.22 4.40
C LYS A 72 1.25 11.75 4.06
N VAL A 73 0.51 11.47 2.99
CA VAL A 73 0.53 10.18 2.30
C VAL A 73 1.73 10.16 1.35
N ARG A 74 2.74 9.37 1.68
CA ARG A 74 3.94 9.21 0.87
C ARG A 74 3.87 7.91 0.10
N LEU A 75 3.99 7.98 -1.23
CA LEU A 75 3.98 6.81 -2.10
C LEU A 75 5.31 6.73 -2.86
N VAL A 76 5.85 5.53 -3.07
CA VAL A 76 7.00 5.38 -3.98
C VAL A 76 6.58 5.68 -5.40
N ARG A 77 7.53 6.08 -6.25
CA ARG A 77 7.24 6.50 -7.62
C ARG A 77 6.44 5.43 -8.39
N GLU A 78 6.80 4.16 -8.20
CA GLU A 78 6.15 3.01 -8.85
C GLU A 78 4.68 2.88 -8.49
N HIS A 79 4.24 3.33 -7.32
CA HIS A 79 2.83 3.30 -6.91
C HIS A 79 2.14 4.64 -7.14
N TYR A 80 2.86 5.74 -6.99
CA TYR A 80 2.32 7.07 -7.25
C TYR A 80 1.94 7.26 -8.74
N GLU A 81 2.79 6.82 -9.66
CA GLU A 81 2.65 7.05 -11.11
C GLU A 81 2.00 5.88 -11.87
N SER A 82 1.87 4.70 -11.26
CA SER A 82 1.35 3.51 -11.95
C SER A 82 -0.17 3.38 -11.86
N LYS A 83 -0.77 2.95 -12.99
CA LYS A 83 -2.16 2.50 -13.09
C LYS A 83 -2.22 0.99 -12.87
N SER A 84 -2.03 0.51 -11.65
CA SER A 84 -2.07 -0.93 -11.31
C SER A 84 -2.95 -1.20 -10.10
N LEU A 85 -3.45 -2.43 -9.96
CA LEU A 85 -4.25 -2.79 -8.78
C LEU A 85 -3.45 -2.64 -7.49
N THR A 86 -2.15 -2.95 -7.51
CA THR A 86 -1.24 -2.74 -6.38
C THR A 86 -1.13 -1.26 -6.02
N ALA A 87 -0.94 -0.37 -7.00
CA ALA A 87 -0.86 1.07 -6.76
C ALA A 87 -2.15 1.63 -6.13
N ILE A 88 -3.32 1.22 -6.65
CA ILE A 88 -4.63 1.62 -6.12
C ILE A 88 -4.83 1.09 -4.70
N ALA A 89 -4.51 -0.18 -4.44
CA ALA A 89 -4.67 -0.79 -3.12
C ALA A 89 -3.79 -0.12 -2.05
N ILE A 90 -2.52 0.16 -2.39
CA ILE A 90 -1.59 0.83 -1.49
C ILE A 90 -2.03 2.27 -1.22
N ALA A 91 -2.37 3.04 -2.26
CA ALA A 91 -2.88 4.40 -2.08
C ALA A 91 -4.12 4.45 -1.17
N ALA A 92 -5.07 3.52 -1.36
CA ALA A 92 -6.25 3.43 -0.51
C ALA A 92 -5.89 3.03 0.95
N HIS A 93 -4.90 2.15 1.15
CA HIS A 93 -4.43 1.75 2.47
C HIS A 93 -3.81 2.93 3.22
N GLU A 94 -2.91 3.68 2.59
CA GLU A 94 -2.23 4.82 3.24
C GLU A 94 -3.17 5.99 3.51
N VAL A 95 -4.10 6.28 2.61
CA VAL A 95 -5.18 7.25 2.91
C VAL A 95 -6.08 6.72 4.04
N GLY A 96 -6.27 5.40 4.14
CA GLY A 96 -6.98 4.78 5.25
C GLY A 96 -6.37 5.14 6.62
N HIS A 97 -5.04 5.16 6.73
CA HIS A 97 -4.35 5.64 7.93
C HIS A 97 -4.61 7.13 8.17
N ALA A 98 -4.59 7.95 7.11
CA ALA A 98 -4.87 9.38 7.20
C ALA A 98 -6.33 9.70 7.62
N ILE A 99 -7.28 8.81 7.33
CA ILE A 99 -8.68 8.93 7.77
C ILE A 99 -8.83 8.58 9.25
N GLN A 100 -8.00 7.67 9.76
CA GLN A 100 -8.08 7.16 11.14
C GLN A 100 -7.32 8.01 12.17
N ASP A 101 -6.47 8.92 11.69
CA ASP A 101 -5.62 9.83 12.47
C ASP A 101 -6.38 11.09 12.94
#